data_AF-A0A7D8YGS2-F1
#
_entry.id   AF-A0A7D8YGS2-F1
#
_cell.length_a   1.000
_cell.length_b   1.000
_cell.length_c   1.000
_cell.angle_alpha   90.00
_cell.angle_beta   90.00
_cell.angle_gamma   90.00
#
_symmetry.space_group_name_H-M   'P 1'
#
loop_
_entity.id
_entity.type
_entity.pdbx_description
1 polymer ?
#
loop_
_entity_poly.entity_id
_entity_poly.type
_entity_poly.pdbx_seq_one_letter_code
_entity_poly.pdbx_strand_id
1 'polypeptide(L)'
;MNTFTRKPRSSQGFTLVELLVVIAIIGIMVGLLLPAVQAAREAARRMQCSNNMKQIGLALHNFHDSHRRFPPGILGPVPNPPAGSTANHQYVGTLAYLLPYLEQTALYDQMKSELEIGVDRFPGVTYSGISGRVENWFLNAPAWAAAQTKLPAYECPSANPYNNTWTFAYTYTIGTEVTGGYFGSNMPQLGRTNYAASAGGIGEAHNNAGWAQYIGTFWPRSKRNFSDVLDGTSNTFAFGEVLGGFDGDEMLFGFVWMGMGPMPSAWRLPPKLTRPGWYQYGSQHPGVVQFTLFDGSVRAVSGSVDRNFFLFSSGVRDGRLHEAFNQ
;
A
#
# COMPACT_ATOMS: atom_id res chain seq x y z
N MET A 1 -4.65 -80.22 -21.64
CA MET A 1 -5.08 -78.86 -22.03
C MET A 1 -6.34 -78.53 -21.27
N ASN A 2 -6.25 -77.75 -20.18
CA ASN A 2 -7.42 -77.33 -19.40
C ASN A 2 -7.95 -76.01 -19.96
N THR A 3 -9.14 -76.04 -20.54
CA THR A 3 -9.88 -74.87 -21.02
C THR A 3 -10.59 -74.20 -19.84
N PHE A 4 -10.08 -73.04 -19.40
CA PHE A 4 -10.78 -72.17 -18.45
C PHE A 4 -11.99 -71.52 -19.14
N THR A 5 -13.19 -71.97 -18.80
CA THR A 5 -14.45 -71.32 -19.22
C THR A 5 -14.70 -70.06 -18.38
N ARG A 6 -14.59 -68.89 -19.01
CA ARG A 6 -14.83 -67.59 -18.36
C ARG A 6 -16.33 -67.39 -18.17
N LYS A 7 -16.80 -67.41 -16.91
CA LYS A 7 -18.19 -67.15 -16.54
C LYS A 7 -18.58 -65.72 -16.98
N PRO A 8 -19.66 -65.52 -17.74
CA PRO A 8 -20.08 -64.18 -18.16
C PRO A 8 -20.45 -63.35 -16.91
N ARG A 9 -19.78 -62.22 -16.72
CA ARG A 9 -20.17 -61.24 -15.70
C ARG A 9 -21.45 -60.57 -16.17
N SER A 10 -22.52 -60.68 -15.40
CA SER A 10 -23.74 -59.90 -15.61
C SER A 10 -23.40 -58.42 -15.41
N SER A 11 -23.31 -57.65 -16.49
CA SER A 11 -23.32 -56.20 -16.40
C SER A 11 -24.75 -55.78 -16.02
N GLN A 12 -24.95 -55.34 -14.78
CA GLN A 12 -26.18 -54.65 -14.41
C GLN A 12 -26.21 -53.32 -15.18
N GLY A 13 -27.24 -53.13 -16.00
CA GLY A 13 -27.46 -51.88 -16.73
C GLY A 13 -27.91 -50.80 -15.77
N PHE A 14 -27.30 -49.62 -15.87
CA PHE A 14 -27.64 -48.46 -15.05
C PHE A 14 -28.98 -47.86 -15.51
N THR A 15 -29.92 -47.65 -14.60
CA THR A 15 -31.20 -47.05 -14.94
C THR A 15 -31.08 -45.53 -15.08
N LEU A 16 -31.90 -44.93 -15.95
CA LEU A 16 -31.91 -43.47 -16.15
C LEU A 16 -32.19 -42.71 -14.83
N VAL A 17 -33.00 -43.29 -13.96
CA VAL A 17 -33.34 -42.73 -12.64
C VAL A 17 -32.13 -42.71 -11.72
N GLU A 18 -31.34 -43.80 -11.65
CA GLU A 18 -30.13 -43.85 -10.83
C GLU A 18 -29.11 -42.78 -11.26
N LEU A 19 -28.97 -42.56 -12.57
CA LEU A 19 -28.11 -41.49 -13.09
C LEU A 19 -28.61 -40.11 -12.69
N LEU A 20 -29.92 -39.88 -12.80
CA LEU A 20 -30.53 -38.60 -12.49
C LEU A 20 -30.40 -38.24 -11.00
N VAL A 21 -30.54 -39.22 -10.10
CA VAL A 21 -30.34 -39.01 -8.65
C VAL A 21 -28.87 -38.66 -8.35
N VAL A 22 -27.91 -39.36 -8.96
CA VAL A 22 -26.48 -39.10 -8.72
C VAL A 22 -26.09 -37.69 -9.18
N ILE A 23 -26.51 -37.27 -10.38
CA ILE A 23 -26.23 -35.90 -10.84
C ILE A 23 -26.93 -34.85 -9.97
N ALA A 24 -28.13 -35.14 -9.43
CA ALA A 24 -28.82 -34.24 -8.52
C ALA A 24 -28.05 -34.06 -7.20
N ILE A 25 -27.56 -35.15 -6.61
CA ILE A 25 -26.74 -35.11 -5.38
C ILE A 25 -25.43 -34.34 -5.63
N ILE A 26 -24.72 -34.64 -6.73
CA ILE A 26 -23.50 -33.91 -7.11
C ILE A 26 -23.80 -32.42 -7.32
N GLY A 27 -24.90 -32.09 -8.01
CA GLY A 27 -25.34 -30.73 -8.24
C GLY A 27 -25.61 -29.96 -6.95
N ILE A 28 -26.28 -30.58 -5.97
CA ILE A 28 -26.51 -30.00 -4.63
C ILE A 28 -25.19 -29.80 -3.89
N MET A 29 -24.31 -30.81 -3.86
CA MET A 29 -23.01 -30.70 -3.19
C MET A 29 -22.17 -29.56 -3.79
N VAL A 30 -22.04 -29.51 -5.12
CA VAL A 30 -21.29 -28.45 -5.80
C VAL A 30 -21.93 -27.09 -5.59
N GLY A 31 -23.26 -27.00 -5.67
CA GLY A 31 -24.02 -25.77 -5.45
C GLY A 31 -23.81 -25.17 -4.06
N LEU A 32 -23.69 -26.01 -3.02
CA LEU A 32 -23.41 -25.57 -1.66
C LEU A 32 -21.91 -25.28 -1.42
N LEU A 33 -21.01 -25.99 -2.10
CA LEU A 33 -19.56 -25.84 -1.91
C LEU A 33 -18.98 -24.62 -2.63
N LEU A 34 -19.52 -24.21 -3.79
CA LEU A 34 -18.94 -23.14 -4.59
C LEU A 34 -18.90 -21.77 -3.84
N PRO A 35 -19.99 -21.29 -3.21
CA PRO A 35 -19.95 -20.05 -2.43
C PRO A 35 -19.01 -20.14 -1.23
N ALA A 36 -18.97 -21.30 -0.56
CA ALA A 36 -18.12 -21.54 0.60
C ALA A 36 -16.63 -21.50 0.24
N VAL A 37 -16.23 -22.13 -0.88
CA VAL A 37 -14.84 -22.12 -1.37
C VAL A 37 -14.40 -20.70 -1.75
N GLN A 38 -15.29 -19.90 -2.35
CA GLN A 38 -14.98 -18.51 -2.70
C GLN A 38 -14.77 -17.63 -1.46
N ALA A 39 -15.65 -17.75 -0.46
CA ALA A 39 -15.51 -17.05 0.82
C ALA A 39 -14.22 -17.43 1.55
N ALA A 40 -13.88 -18.73 1.57
CA ALA A 40 -12.64 -19.22 2.17
C ALA A 40 -11.40 -18.68 1.45
N ARG A 41 -11.42 -18.64 0.11
CA ARG A 41 -10.32 -18.06 -0.69
C ARG A 41 -10.11 -16.58 -0.40
N GLU A 42 -11.19 -15.80 -0.29
CA GLU A 42 -11.08 -14.37 0.02
C GLU A 42 -10.57 -14.13 1.45
N ALA A 43 -11.03 -14.92 2.42
CA ALA A 43 -10.50 -14.86 3.78
C ALA A 43 -8.99 -15.15 3.82
N ALA A 44 -8.53 -16.15 3.06
CA ALA A 44 -7.10 -16.46 2.94
C ALA A 44 -6.30 -15.32 2.30
N ARG A 45 -6.80 -14.74 1.20
CA ARG A 45 -6.14 -13.58 0.57
C ARG A 45 -6.06 -12.37 1.51
N ARG A 46 -7.14 -12.08 2.25
CA ARG A 46 -7.14 -11.02 3.26
C ARG A 46 -6.12 -11.26 4.37
N MET A 47 -6.01 -12.50 4.84
CA MET A 47 -5.00 -12.89 5.82
C MET A 47 -3.59 -12.67 5.28
N GLN A 48 -3.35 -12.99 4.00
CA GLN A 48 -2.07 -12.73 3.35
C GLN A 48 -1.78 -11.22 3.22
N CYS A 49 -2.74 -10.40 2.80
CA CYS A 49 -2.57 -8.93 2.78
C CYS A 49 -2.29 -8.37 4.20
N SER A 50 -2.95 -8.92 5.23
CA SER A 50 -2.67 -8.57 6.63
C SER A 50 -1.24 -8.95 7.05
N ASN A 51 -0.75 -10.11 6.63
CA ASN A 51 0.60 -10.57 6.95
C ASN A 51 1.67 -9.72 6.24
N ASN A 52 1.45 -9.35 4.98
CA ASN A 52 2.31 -8.40 4.25
C ASN A 52 2.41 -7.06 5.02
N MET A 53 1.26 -6.53 5.45
CA MET A 53 1.18 -5.30 6.24
C MET A 53 1.87 -5.41 7.60
N LYS A 54 1.83 -6.58 8.26
CA LYS A 54 2.62 -6.86 9.47
C LYS A 54 4.12 -6.87 9.19
N GLN A 55 4.56 -7.46 8.07
CA GLN A 55 5.97 -7.45 7.68
C GLN A 55 6.47 -6.02 7.42
N ILE A 56 5.67 -5.18 6.76
CA ILE A 56 5.95 -3.74 6.58
C ILE A 56 6.04 -3.03 7.94
N GLY A 57 5.12 -3.32 8.86
CA GLY A 57 5.15 -2.80 10.22
C GLY A 57 6.42 -3.19 10.97
N LEU A 58 6.81 -4.46 10.94
CA LEU A 58 8.04 -4.94 11.56
C LEU A 58 9.29 -4.30 10.93
N ALA A 59 9.32 -4.16 9.61
CA ALA A 59 10.38 -3.47 8.89
C ALA A 59 10.50 -1.99 9.31
N LEU A 60 9.38 -1.31 9.57
CA LEU A 60 9.37 0.05 10.11
C LEU A 60 10.02 0.11 11.50
N HIS A 61 9.71 -0.83 12.39
CA HIS A 61 10.32 -0.92 13.73
C HIS A 61 11.83 -1.14 13.63
N ASN A 62 12.28 -2.09 12.81
CA ASN A 62 13.71 -2.36 12.61
C ASN A 62 14.47 -1.16 11.99
N PHE A 63 13.82 -0.44 11.07
CA PHE A 63 14.34 0.83 10.57
C PHE A 63 14.49 1.84 11.70
N HIS A 64 13.46 2.01 12.53
CA HIS A 64 13.48 2.94 13.65
C HIS A 64 14.56 2.58 14.67
N ASP A 65 14.77 1.30 14.99
CA ASP A 65 15.78 0.86 15.96
C ASP A 65 17.20 1.24 15.53
N SER A 66 17.50 1.12 14.24
CA SER A 66 18.80 1.45 13.66
C SER A 66 18.99 2.94 13.39
N HIS A 67 17.93 3.68 13.04
CA HIS A 67 18.02 5.09 12.62
C HIS A 67 17.49 6.09 13.66
N ARG A 68 16.86 5.62 14.74
CA ARG A 68 16.22 6.40 15.81
C ARG A 68 15.13 7.36 15.31
N ARG A 69 14.55 7.05 14.16
CA ARG A 69 13.47 7.80 13.49
C ARG A 69 12.79 6.92 12.45
N PHE A 70 11.60 7.31 12.03
CA PHE A 70 10.94 6.72 10.86
C PHE A 70 11.60 7.17 9.55
N PRO A 71 11.45 6.37 8.47
CA PRO A 71 11.81 6.82 7.14
C PRO A 71 10.98 8.05 6.73
N PRO A 72 11.51 8.91 5.85
CA PRO A 72 10.73 10.03 5.33
C PRO A 72 9.53 9.52 4.52
N GLY A 73 8.45 10.30 4.46
CA GLY A 73 7.31 9.97 3.60
C GLY A 73 7.72 9.83 2.13
N ILE A 74 8.53 10.78 1.65
CA ILE A 74 9.20 10.69 0.35
C ILE A 74 10.43 11.62 0.34
N LEU A 75 11.44 11.31 -0.48
CA LEU A 75 12.45 12.27 -0.91
C LEU A 75 11.91 13.18 -2.02
N GLY A 76 10.89 13.97 -1.68
CA GLY A 76 10.22 14.92 -2.57
C GLY A 76 10.68 16.36 -2.34
N PRO A 77 9.79 17.33 -2.60
CA PRO A 77 10.05 18.74 -2.34
C PRO A 77 10.62 19.04 -0.97
N VAL A 78 11.48 20.06 -0.94
CA VAL A 78 12.02 20.62 0.29
C VAL A 78 10.95 21.50 0.94
N PRO A 79 10.72 21.43 2.26
CA PRO A 79 9.90 22.41 2.95
C PRO A 79 10.48 23.83 2.74
N ASN A 80 9.65 24.78 2.29
CA ASN A 80 10.02 26.17 2.01
C ASN A 80 11.20 26.32 1.02
N PRO A 81 11.05 25.88 -0.25
CA PRO A 81 12.13 26.04 -1.23
C PRO A 81 12.36 27.53 -1.52
N PRO A 82 13.61 27.97 -1.78
CA PRO A 82 13.88 29.32 -2.26
C PRO A 82 13.06 29.64 -3.52
N ALA A 83 12.61 30.89 -3.66
CA ALA A 83 11.89 31.33 -4.86
C ALA A 83 12.73 31.08 -6.13
N GLY A 84 12.15 30.42 -7.12
CA GLY A 84 12.84 30.02 -8.37
C GLY A 84 13.54 28.66 -8.32
N SER A 85 13.41 27.90 -7.23
CA SER A 85 13.95 26.53 -7.12
C SER A 85 13.24 25.56 -8.09
N THR A 86 13.91 25.19 -9.17
CA THR A 86 13.55 24.06 -10.05
C THR A 86 14.24 22.78 -9.58
N ALA A 87 13.90 22.33 -8.37
CA ALA A 87 14.57 21.18 -7.76
C ALA A 87 14.14 19.84 -8.39
N ASN A 88 15.10 19.06 -8.89
CA ASN A 88 14.91 17.66 -9.28
C ASN A 88 14.98 16.77 -8.04
N HIS A 89 13.87 16.26 -7.55
CA HIS A 89 13.86 15.41 -6.36
C HIS A 89 14.12 13.94 -6.69
N GLN A 90 14.68 13.18 -5.76
CA GLN A 90 14.89 11.75 -5.93
C GLN A 90 13.57 10.99 -6.16
N TYR A 91 12.49 11.48 -5.54
CA TYR A 91 11.15 10.88 -5.53
C TYR A 91 11.13 9.43 -5.01
N VAL A 92 11.99 9.14 -4.02
CA VAL A 92 12.06 7.82 -3.37
C VAL A 92 11.12 7.80 -2.17
N GLY A 93 10.12 6.91 -2.22
CA GLY A 93 9.05 6.76 -1.25
C GLY A 93 9.45 5.96 0.00
N THR A 94 8.54 5.89 0.97
CA THR A 94 8.79 5.27 2.28
C THR A 94 9.20 3.80 2.17
N LEU A 95 8.54 3.04 1.28
CA LEU A 95 8.75 1.59 1.15
C LEU A 95 10.17 1.24 0.67
N ALA A 96 10.81 2.09 -0.12
CA ALA A 96 12.19 1.82 -0.57
C ALA A 96 13.19 1.76 0.60
N TYR A 97 12.94 2.50 1.68
CA TYR A 97 13.78 2.48 2.89
C TYR A 97 13.63 1.19 3.71
N LEU A 98 12.54 0.47 3.53
CA LEU A 98 12.23 -0.74 4.31
C LEU A 98 12.84 -2.01 3.71
N LEU A 99 13.36 -1.94 2.48
CA LEU A 99 13.92 -3.09 1.77
C LEU A 99 14.96 -3.89 2.57
N PRO A 100 15.95 -3.28 3.24
CA PRO A 100 16.94 -4.05 4.02
C PRO A 100 16.33 -4.87 5.16
N TYR A 101 15.16 -4.45 5.66
CA TYR A 101 14.44 -5.11 6.76
C TYR A 101 13.37 -6.08 6.26
N LEU A 102 13.28 -6.27 4.94
CA LEU A 102 12.45 -7.25 4.24
C LEU A 102 13.30 -8.23 3.44
N GLU A 103 14.55 -8.45 3.88
CA GLU A 103 15.52 -9.34 3.23
C GLU A 103 15.89 -8.93 1.80
N GLN A 104 15.71 -7.65 1.45
CA GLN A 104 16.03 -7.07 0.14
C GLN A 104 17.25 -6.13 0.19
N THR A 105 18.27 -6.47 1.00
CA THR A 105 19.48 -5.65 1.15
C THR A 105 20.23 -5.46 -0.18
N ALA A 106 20.39 -6.51 -0.98
CA ALA A 106 21.06 -6.42 -2.27
C ALA A 106 20.35 -5.46 -3.25
N LEU A 107 19.02 -5.47 -3.23
CA LEU A 107 18.21 -4.56 -4.03
C LEU A 107 18.36 -3.10 -3.58
N TYR A 108 18.39 -2.88 -2.26
CA TYR A 108 18.62 -1.55 -1.68
C TYR A 108 20.01 -1.02 -2.00
N ASP A 109 21.03 -1.88 -1.95
CA ASP A 109 22.42 -1.54 -2.29
C ASP A 109 22.58 -1.21 -3.77
N GLN A 110 21.92 -1.96 -4.65
CA GLN A 110 21.85 -1.65 -6.09
C GLN A 110 21.19 -0.30 -6.34
N MET A 111 20.07 -0.02 -5.68
CA MET A 111 19.36 1.25 -5.85
C MET A 111 20.25 2.44 -5.44
N LYS A 112 20.95 2.35 -4.31
CA LYS A 112 21.73 3.47 -3.75
C LYS A 112 23.16 3.59 -4.28
N SER A 113 23.58 2.71 -5.20
CA SER A 113 24.95 2.72 -5.74
C SER A 113 25.29 4.04 -6.41
N GLU A 114 24.32 4.62 -7.13
CA GLU A 114 24.43 5.91 -7.80
C GLU A 114 23.30 6.87 -7.42
N LEU A 115 22.23 6.38 -6.78
CA LEU A 115 21.14 7.25 -6.29
C LEU A 115 21.43 7.75 -4.88
N GLU A 116 21.48 9.08 -4.76
CA GLU A 116 21.70 9.79 -3.52
C GLU A 116 20.43 9.82 -2.62
N ILE A 117 20.28 8.86 -1.71
CA ILE A 117 19.08 8.68 -0.87
C ILE A 117 19.13 9.35 0.53
N GLY A 118 19.45 10.65 0.58
CA GLY A 118 19.49 11.41 1.84
C GLY A 118 18.29 12.31 2.09
N VAL A 119 17.73 12.26 3.30
CA VAL A 119 16.66 13.18 3.74
C VAL A 119 17.11 14.65 3.72
N ASP A 120 18.37 14.90 4.07
CA ASP A 120 19.01 16.23 4.11
C ASP A 120 19.74 16.61 2.83
N ARG A 121 19.67 15.78 1.80
CA ARG A 121 20.31 16.03 0.51
C ARG A 121 19.30 16.70 -0.42
N PHE A 122 19.55 17.97 -0.73
CA PHE A 122 18.63 18.85 -1.43
C PHE A 122 19.11 19.13 -2.86
N PRO A 123 18.22 19.02 -3.88
CA PRO A 123 18.55 19.43 -5.24
C PRO A 123 18.51 20.95 -5.38
N GLY A 124 19.50 21.53 -6.06
CA GLY A 124 19.37 22.87 -6.65
C GLY A 124 19.56 24.07 -5.71
N VAL A 125 19.99 23.86 -4.46
CA VAL A 125 20.43 24.95 -3.58
C VAL A 125 21.84 24.63 -3.09
N THR A 126 22.81 25.46 -3.47
CA THR A 126 24.18 25.42 -2.94
C THR A 126 24.15 25.80 -1.46
N TYR A 127 23.84 24.87 -0.57
CA TYR A 127 24.13 25.02 0.85
C TYR A 127 25.57 24.55 1.09
N SER A 128 26.46 25.49 1.40
CA SER A 128 27.76 25.28 2.05
C SER A 128 28.47 23.94 1.73
N GLY A 129 28.78 23.69 0.45
CA GLY A 129 29.73 22.64 0.06
C GLY A 129 29.17 21.27 -0.31
N ILE A 130 27.85 21.08 -0.42
CA ILE A 130 27.28 19.83 -0.97
C ILE A 130 27.10 19.98 -2.49
N SER A 131 28.05 19.43 -3.26
CA SER A 131 27.92 19.23 -4.71
C SER A 131 27.48 17.79 -5.00
N GLY A 132 26.31 17.62 -5.61
CA GLY A 132 25.79 16.33 -6.06
C GLY A 132 24.72 16.53 -7.13
N ARG A 133 24.75 15.73 -8.20
CA ARG A 133 23.65 15.68 -9.16
C ARG A 133 22.56 14.82 -8.54
N VAL A 134 21.49 15.44 -8.05
CA VAL A 134 20.30 14.69 -7.61
C VAL A 134 19.48 14.33 -8.85
N GLU A 135 19.41 13.04 -9.14
CA GLU A 135 18.61 12.49 -10.23
C GLU A 135 17.32 11.86 -9.68
N ASN A 136 16.24 11.97 -10.45
CA ASN A 136 15.01 11.25 -10.16
C ASN A 136 15.29 9.74 -10.26
N TRP A 137 14.68 8.91 -9.41
CA TRP A 137 14.91 7.45 -9.45
C TRP A 137 14.67 6.84 -10.84
N PHE A 138 13.72 7.40 -11.61
CA PHE A 138 13.36 6.94 -12.96
C PHE A 138 14.28 7.43 -14.08
N LEU A 139 15.23 8.31 -13.76
CA LEU A 139 16.30 8.75 -14.68
C LEU A 139 17.65 8.12 -14.30
N ASN A 140 17.75 7.53 -13.11
CA ASN A 140 18.95 6.87 -12.63
C ASN A 140 18.93 5.38 -12.99
N ALA A 141 19.93 4.89 -13.73
CA ALA A 141 19.90 3.54 -14.31
C ALA A 141 19.88 2.40 -13.25
N PRO A 142 20.73 2.42 -12.20
CA PRO A 142 20.65 1.41 -11.13
C PRO A 142 19.31 1.41 -10.39
N ALA A 143 18.77 2.59 -10.06
CA ALA A 143 17.48 2.71 -9.39
C ALA A 143 16.31 2.27 -10.29
N TRP A 144 16.36 2.58 -11.58
CA TRP A 144 15.38 2.10 -12.56
C TRP A 144 15.38 0.57 -12.67
N ALA A 145 16.57 -0.04 -12.69
CA ALA A 145 16.70 -1.50 -12.69
C ALA A 145 16.16 -2.10 -11.37
N ALA A 146 16.47 -1.50 -10.23
CA ALA A 146 15.95 -1.94 -8.93
C ALA A 146 14.42 -1.85 -8.87
N ALA A 147 13.83 -0.74 -9.36
CA ALA A 147 12.39 -0.49 -9.37
C ALA A 147 11.59 -1.51 -10.20
N GLN A 148 12.24 -2.30 -11.08
CA GLN A 148 11.58 -3.39 -11.82
C GLN A 148 11.33 -4.65 -10.99
N THR A 149 11.96 -4.75 -9.82
CA THR A 149 11.75 -5.91 -8.93
C THR A 149 10.34 -5.92 -8.39
N LYS A 150 9.62 -7.03 -8.62
CA LYS A 150 8.27 -7.29 -8.10
C LYS A 150 8.40 -7.94 -6.74
N LEU A 151 7.82 -7.30 -5.71
CA LEU A 151 7.98 -7.69 -4.32
C LEU A 151 6.63 -8.19 -3.80
N PRO A 152 6.44 -9.51 -3.61
CA PRO A 152 5.18 -10.06 -3.10
C PRO A 152 4.76 -9.48 -1.75
N ALA A 153 5.73 -9.05 -0.93
CA ALA A 153 5.48 -8.38 0.35
C ALA A 153 4.78 -7.01 0.19
N TYR A 154 4.85 -6.38 -0.99
CA TYR A 154 4.19 -5.11 -1.29
C TYR A 154 2.91 -5.26 -2.11
N GLU A 155 2.59 -6.47 -2.56
CA GLU A 155 1.41 -6.73 -3.40
C GLU A 155 0.33 -7.45 -2.59
N CYS A 156 -0.89 -6.93 -2.63
CA CYS A 156 -2.03 -7.60 -2.01
C CYS A 156 -2.60 -8.62 -3.01
N PRO A 157 -2.65 -9.94 -2.71
CA PRO A 157 -3.20 -10.94 -3.62
C PRO A 157 -4.65 -10.74 -4.07
N SER A 158 -5.44 -9.91 -3.37
CA SER A 158 -6.79 -9.54 -3.81
C SER A 158 -6.82 -8.38 -4.81
N ALA A 159 -5.75 -7.62 -4.95
CA ALA A 159 -5.66 -6.47 -5.84
C ALA A 159 -4.50 -6.66 -6.82
N ASN A 160 -4.79 -6.83 -8.11
CA ASN A 160 -3.74 -6.88 -9.14
C ASN A 160 -3.36 -5.45 -9.57
N PRO A 161 -2.21 -4.90 -9.14
CA PRO A 161 -1.83 -3.52 -9.45
C PRO A 161 -1.30 -3.31 -10.88
N TYR A 162 -1.26 -4.37 -11.70
CA TYR A 162 -0.74 -4.36 -13.09
C TYR A 162 -1.81 -4.21 -14.16
N ASN A 163 -3.09 -4.40 -13.80
CA ASN A 163 -4.21 -4.19 -14.71
C ASN A 163 -4.68 -2.73 -14.64
N ASN A 164 -3.84 -1.81 -15.11
CA ASN A 164 -4.03 -0.37 -15.00
C ASN A 164 -3.77 0.36 -16.32
N THR A 165 -4.34 1.56 -16.46
CA THR A 165 -4.13 2.45 -17.62
C THR A 165 -2.77 3.16 -17.56
N TRP A 166 -2.41 3.73 -16.40
CA TRP A 166 -1.20 4.54 -16.20
C TRP A 166 -0.44 4.14 -14.94
N THR A 167 0.85 4.45 -14.89
CA THR A 167 1.69 4.04 -13.74
C THR A 167 2.21 5.25 -12.99
N PHE A 168 1.84 5.42 -11.73
CA PHE A 168 2.40 6.46 -10.87
C PHE A 168 3.86 6.16 -10.59
N ALA A 169 4.73 7.10 -10.98
CA ALA A 169 6.14 7.09 -10.65
C ALA A 169 6.38 7.56 -9.22
N TYR A 170 5.60 8.53 -8.76
CA TYR A 170 5.62 9.02 -7.38
C TYR A 170 4.35 9.77 -6.99
N THR A 171 4.10 9.86 -5.69
CA THR A 171 3.03 10.66 -5.09
C THR A 171 3.53 11.35 -3.82
N TYR A 172 2.94 12.49 -3.45
CA TYR A 172 3.14 13.13 -2.15
C TYR A 172 2.08 14.19 -1.88
N THR A 173 2.07 14.73 -0.66
CA THR A 173 1.24 15.88 -0.30
C THR A 173 2.09 17.14 -0.16
N ILE A 174 1.56 18.27 -0.61
CA ILE A 174 2.15 19.61 -0.43
C ILE A 174 1.03 20.62 -0.26
N GLY A 175 1.15 21.51 0.73
CA GLY A 175 0.04 22.38 1.12
C GLY A 175 -1.21 21.55 1.44
N THR A 176 -2.32 21.82 0.74
CA THR A 176 -3.60 21.10 0.84
C THR A 176 -3.86 20.15 -0.34
N GLU A 177 -2.84 19.85 -1.14
CA GLU A 177 -2.98 19.08 -2.38
C GLU A 177 -2.24 17.74 -2.29
N VAL A 178 -2.79 16.75 -2.99
CA VAL A 178 -2.10 15.51 -3.34
C VAL A 178 -1.59 15.67 -4.76
N THR A 179 -0.30 15.43 -4.94
CA THR A 179 0.36 15.60 -6.23
C THR A 179 1.23 14.38 -6.53
N GLY A 180 1.56 14.19 -7.81
CA GLY A 180 2.34 13.04 -8.26
C GLY A 180 2.69 13.15 -9.73
N GLY A 181 3.64 12.31 -10.15
CA GLY A 181 4.02 12.14 -11.54
C GLY A 181 3.73 10.71 -11.99
N TYR A 182 3.19 10.54 -13.19
CA TYR A 182 2.89 9.23 -13.76
C TYR A 182 3.49 9.10 -15.17
N PHE A 183 3.81 7.87 -15.55
CA PHE A 183 4.13 7.53 -16.92
C PHE A 183 2.84 7.51 -17.74
N GLY A 184 2.84 8.12 -18.92
CA GLY A 184 1.69 8.21 -19.83
C GLY A 184 1.23 6.87 -20.45
N SER A 185 1.62 5.75 -19.86
CA SER A 185 1.28 4.39 -20.24
C SER A 185 1.37 3.44 -19.03
N ASN A 186 0.84 2.23 -19.19
CA ASN A 186 1.15 1.14 -18.27
C ASN A 186 2.62 0.71 -18.46
N MET A 187 3.34 0.59 -17.35
CA MET A 187 4.73 0.14 -17.28
C MET A 187 4.81 -1.23 -16.58
N PRO A 188 4.40 -2.34 -17.22
CA PRO A 188 4.22 -3.65 -16.56
C PRO A 188 5.52 -4.27 -16.02
N GLN A 189 6.68 -3.78 -16.46
CA GLN A 189 8.00 -4.16 -16.00
C GLN A 189 8.33 -3.60 -14.60
N LEU A 190 7.72 -2.49 -14.21
CA LEU A 190 8.00 -1.87 -12.92
C LEU A 190 7.30 -2.63 -11.78
N GLY A 191 7.97 -2.80 -10.64
CA GLY A 191 7.38 -3.32 -9.41
C GLY A 191 6.23 -2.44 -8.93
N ARG A 192 5.26 -3.03 -8.23
CA ARG A 192 4.08 -2.32 -7.73
C ARG A 192 3.94 -2.42 -6.22
N THR A 193 3.04 -1.62 -5.67
CA THR A 193 2.58 -1.74 -4.28
C THR A 193 1.08 -1.49 -4.18
N ASN A 194 0.45 -2.13 -3.21
CA ASN A 194 -0.91 -1.86 -2.74
C ASN A 194 -0.93 -1.21 -1.35
N TYR A 195 0.20 -0.71 -0.87
CA TYR A 195 0.34 -0.16 0.47
C TYR A 195 1.01 1.22 0.42
N ALA A 196 0.54 2.16 1.23
CA ALA A 196 1.10 3.49 1.38
C ALA A 196 1.27 3.86 2.85
N ALA A 197 2.29 4.67 3.16
CA ALA A 197 2.46 5.28 4.47
C ALA A 197 1.35 6.32 4.75
N SER A 198 1.12 6.67 6.02
CA SER A 198 0.09 7.66 6.39
C SER A 198 0.57 9.08 6.48
N ALA A 199 0.00 9.94 5.63
CA ALA A 199 0.21 11.37 5.72
C ALA A 199 -0.57 12.04 6.84
N GLY A 200 -1.37 11.30 7.62
CA GLY A 200 -2.43 11.91 8.41
C GLY A 200 -3.43 12.61 7.49
N GLY A 201 -4.00 13.71 7.94
CA GLY A 201 -4.94 14.51 7.15
C GLY A 201 -4.38 14.86 5.78
N ILE A 202 -3.26 15.60 5.73
CA ILE A 202 -2.63 16.10 4.50
C ILE A 202 -1.08 16.19 4.56
N GLY A 203 -0.43 15.58 5.55
CA GLY A 203 1.02 15.71 5.80
C GLY A 203 1.32 16.80 6.83
N GLU A 204 2.37 17.61 6.59
CA GLU A 204 2.86 18.66 7.52
C GLU A 204 1.89 19.85 7.72
N ALA A 205 0.82 19.93 6.92
CA ALA A 205 -0.23 20.95 6.97
C ALA A 205 0.23 22.41 6.73
N HIS A 206 1.40 22.65 6.11
CA HIS A 206 2.01 23.97 5.76
C HIS A 206 1.12 25.21 6.04
N ASN A 207 1.32 25.84 7.20
CA ASN A 207 0.66 27.09 7.62
C ASN A 207 -0.88 27.09 7.62
N ASN A 208 -1.53 25.93 7.50
CA ASN A 208 -2.98 25.81 7.56
C ASN A 208 -3.42 25.34 8.95
N ALA A 209 -3.83 26.30 9.78
CA ALA A 209 -4.24 26.05 11.16
C ALA A 209 -5.38 25.02 11.28
N GLY A 210 -6.26 24.90 10.28
CA GLY A 210 -7.36 23.92 10.30
C GLY A 210 -6.90 22.46 10.17
N TRP A 211 -5.75 22.23 9.55
CA TRP A 211 -5.18 20.91 9.33
C TRP A 211 -4.03 20.56 10.27
N ALA A 212 -3.51 21.53 11.03
CA ALA A 212 -2.43 21.32 11.99
C ALA A 212 -2.76 20.24 13.04
N GLN A 213 -4.03 20.10 13.41
CA GLN A 213 -4.51 19.06 14.33
C GLN A 213 -4.51 17.64 13.72
N TYR A 214 -4.46 17.52 12.39
CA TYR A 214 -4.44 16.23 11.67
C TYR A 214 -3.07 15.95 11.06
N ILE A 215 -2.00 16.56 11.58
CA ILE A 215 -0.64 16.32 11.09
C ILE A 215 -0.31 14.84 11.24
N GLY A 216 0.12 14.22 10.15
CA GLY A 216 0.54 12.82 10.15
C GLY A 216 2.00 12.64 10.50
N THR A 217 2.47 11.41 10.33
CA THR A 217 3.86 11.04 10.59
C THR A 217 4.74 11.13 9.34
N PHE A 218 4.16 10.84 8.18
CA PHE A 218 4.88 10.76 6.92
C PHE A 218 4.51 11.93 6.00
N TRP A 219 5.48 12.75 5.63
CA TRP A 219 5.34 13.78 4.61
C TRP A 219 6.69 13.95 3.90
N PRO A 220 6.81 14.78 2.84
CA PRO A 220 8.09 14.99 2.18
C PRO A 220 9.20 15.32 3.19
N ARG A 221 10.23 14.48 3.20
CA ARG A 221 11.42 14.63 4.06
C ARG A 221 11.15 14.67 5.57
N SER A 222 10.03 14.10 6.01
CA SER A 222 9.72 13.99 7.45
C SER A 222 10.80 13.24 8.23
N LYS A 223 10.95 13.60 9.51
CA LYS A 223 11.94 13.01 10.45
C LYS A 223 11.33 12.67 11.81
N ARG A 224 10.11 12.13 11.79
CA ARG A 224 9.37 11.74 12.99
C ARG A 224 9.95 10.49 13.64
N ASN A 225 9.66 10.28 14.91
CA ASN A 225 10.00 9.07 15.66
C ASN A 225 8.82 8.65 16.55
N PHE A 226 8.93 7.53 17.29
CA PHE A 226 7.83 7.04 18.14
C PHE A 226 7.37 8.05 19.20
N SER A 227 8.26 8.90 19.74
CA SER A 227 7.88 9.91 20.73
C SER A 227 7.01 11.05 20.15
N ASP A 228 6.98 11.19 18.83
CA ASP A 228 6.09 12.12 18.15
C ASP A 228 4.65 11.59 17.99
N VAL A 229 4.41 10.29 18.22
CA VAL A 229 3.09 9.63 18.05
C VAL A 229 2.29 9.77 19.35
N LEU A 230 1.80 10.98 19.63
CA LEU A 230 1.19 11.33 20.93
C LEU A 230 -0.18 10.68 21.16
N ASP A 231 -0.88 10.35 20.09
CA ASP A 231 -2.22 9.72 20.12
C ASP A 231 -2.17 8.21 20.42
N GLY A 232 -0.94 7.68 20.61
CA GLY A 232 -0.66 6.30 20.98
C GLY A 232 -0.37 5.41 19.78
N THR A 233 0.70 4.61 19.89
CA THR A 233 1.15 3.73 18.81
C THR A 233 0.11 2.68 18.40
N SER A 234 -0.76 2.31 19.34
CA SER A 234 -1.86 1.36 19.12
C SER A 234 -3.15 2.00 18.60
N ASN A 235 -3.17 3.30 18.32
CA ASN A 235 -4.35 3.97 17.73
C ASN A 235 -4.03 4.74 16.45
N THR A 236 -2.76 5.09 16.21
CA THR A 236 -2.36 5.79 15.01
C THR A 236 -1.98 4.84 13.86
N PHE A 237 -2.52 5.10 12.67
CA PHE A 237 -2.18 4.41 11.43
C PHE A 237 -0.78 4.79 10.93
N ALA A 238 0.03 3.79 10.61
CA ALA A 238 1.34 3.92 9.98
C ALA A 238 1.28 3.68 8.47
N PHE A 239 0.61 2.58 8.05
CA PHE A 239 0.43 2.21 6.65
C PHE A 239 -1.02 1.79 6.39
N GLY A 240 -1.49 1.99 5.17
CA GLY A 240 -2.82 1.55 4.73
C GLY A 240 -2.83 0.95 3.33
N GLU A 241 -3.82 0.13 3.04
CA GLU A 241 -4.10 -0.36 1.70
C GLU A 241 -4.55 0.77 0.78
N VAL A 242 -4.00 0.80 -0.44
CA VAL A 242 -4.35 1.77 -1.48
C VAL A 242 -4.69 1.07 -2.79
N LEU A 243 -5.56 1.72 -3.55
CA LEU A 243 -5.85 1.39 -4.94
C LEU A 243 -5.59 2.64 -5.78
N GLY A 244 -5.19 2.48 -7.04
CA GLY A 244 -4.85 3.63 -7.88
C GLY A 244 -6.02 4.27 -8.60
N GLY A 245 -7.18 4.38 -7.94
CA GLY A 245 -8.35 4.99 -8.57
C GLY A 245 -9.00 4.14 -9.67
N PHE A 246 -10.23 4.47 -10.03
CA PHE A 246 -10.99 3.76 -11.06
C PHE A 246 -11.79 4.73 -11.95
N ASP A 247 -11.93 4.35 -13.22
CA ASP A 247 -12.94 4.89 -14.13
C ASP A 247 -13.85 3.73 -14.53
N GLY A 248 -15.08 3.73 -14.01
CA GLY A 248 -15.94 2.55 -14.00
C GLY A 248 -15.28 1.37 -13.25
N ASP A 249 -15.09 0.26 -13.96
CA ASP A 249 -14.44 -0.94 -13.44
C ASP A 249 -12.93 -1.01 -13.77
N GLU A 250 -12.43 -0.10 -14.59
CA GLU A 250 -11.03 -0.06 -14.99
C GLU A 250 -10.20 0.71 -13.96
N MET A 251 -9.10 0.10 -13.52
CA MET A 251 -8.19 0.76 -12.59
C MET A 251 -7.34 1.77 -13.36
N LEU A 252 -7.36 3.02 -12.92
CA LEU A 252 -6.65 4.09 -13.61
C LEU A 252 -5.15 3.99 -13.41
N PHE A 253 -4.72 3.79 -12.16
CA PHE A 253 -3.32 3.84 -11.81
C PHE A 253 -2.82 2.58 -11.08
N GLY A 254 -1.55 2.24 -11.32
CA GLY A 254 -0.75 1.37 -10.46
C GLY A 254 0.39 2.17 -9.83
N PHE A 255 0.66 1.97 -8.55
CA PHE A 255 1.74 2.69 -7.85
C PHE A 255 3.03 1.90 -7.86
N VAL A 256 4.14 2.51 -8.26
CA VAL A 256 5.47 1.92 -8.14
C VAL A 256 5.93 2.01 -6.69
N TRP A 257 6.36 0.89 -6.10
CA TRP A 257 6.81 0.88 -4.69
C TRP A 257 7.97 1.84 -4.42
N MET A 258 8.84 2.04 -5.42
CA MET A 258 10.02 2.91 -5.35
C MET A 258 9.67 4.36 -5.00
N GLY A 259 8.61 4.89 -5.61
CA GLY A 259 8.20 6.29 -5.42
C GLY A 259 6.88 6.47 -4.69
N MET A 260 6.34 5.40 -4.10
CA MET A 260 5.10 5.48 -3.34
C MET A 260 5.30 6.34 -2.09
N GLY A 261 4.76 7.55 -2.14
CA GLY A 261 4.77 8.46 -0.99
C GLY A 261 3.60 8.21 -0.05
N PRO A 262 3.41 9.11 0.93
CA PRO A 262 2.39 8.94 1.93
C PRO A 262 1.03 9.35 1.37
N MET A 263 -0.01 8.62 1.77
CA MET A 263 -1.39 8.85 1.34
C MET A 263 -2.16 9.61 2.44
N PRO A 264 -2.93 10.65 2.08
CA PRO A 264 -3.73 11.40 3.04
C PRO A 264 -5.03 10.70 3.42
N SER A 265 -5.53 11.02 4.60
CA SER A 265 -6.84 10.60 5.11
C SER A 265 -7.94 11.67 4.92
N ALA A 266 -7.58 12.87 4.47
CA ALA A 266 -8.49 14.01 4.26
C ALA A 266 -9.77 13.66 3.47
N TRP A 267 -9.68 12.73 2.51
CA TRP A 267 -10.75 12.39 1.59
C TRP A 267 -11.64 11.20 2.01
N ARG A 268 -11.57 10.74 3.27
CA ARG A 268 -12.34 9.59 3.80
C ARG A 268 -12.04 8.27 3.07
N LEU A 269 -12.47 7.17 3.69
CA LEU A 269 -12.52 5.87 3.01
C LEU A 269 -13.72 5.84 2.06
N PRO A 270 -13.60 5.18 0.90
CA PRO A 270 -14.75 4.96 0.03
C PRO A 270 -15.82 4.11 0.77
N PRO A 271 -17.09 4.53 0.79
CA PRO A 271 -18.18 3.64 1.22
C PRO A 271 -18.25 2.40 0.31
N LYS A 272 -18.88 1.33 0.80
CA LYS A 272 -18.93 0.00 0.15
C LYS A 272 -19.30 0.00 -1.34
N LEU A 273 -20.03 1.00 -1.83
CA LEU A 273 -20.58 1.07 -3.19
C LEU A 273 -19.76 1.95 -4.14
N THR A 274 -18.75 2.67 -3.64
CA THR A 274 -17.97 3.60 -4.46
C THR A 274 -16.53 3.10 -4.58
N ARG A 275 -15.96 3.22 -5.77
CA ARG A 275 -14.53 2.99 -5.97
C ARG A 275 -13.73 4.15 -5.35
N PRO A 276 -12.58 3.90 -4.72
CA PRO A 276 -11.70 4.98 -4.26
C PRO A 276 -11.17 5.78 -5.45
N GLY A 277 -10.89 7.06 -5.23
CA GLY A 277 -10.01 7.86 -6.07
C GLY A 277 -8.54 7.48 -5.86
N TRP A 278 -7.67 7.92 -6.76
CA TRP A 278 -6.23 7.63 -6.69
C TRP A 278 -5.51 8.29 -5.50
N TYR A 279 -6.13 9.29 -4.88
CA TYR A 279 -5.64 10.03 -3.71
C TYR A 279 -6.26 9.54 -2.39
N GLN A 280 -6.81 8.32 -2.37
CA GLN A 280 -7.47 7.73 -1.21
C GLN A 280 -6.92 6.34 -0.88
N TYR A 281 -7.04 5.98 0.38
CA TYR A 281 -6.95 4.58 0.80
C TYR A 281 -8.12 3.77 0.24
N GLY A 282 -7.88 2.49 0.00
CA GLY A 282 -8.87 1.59 -0.55
C GLY A 282 -8.38 0.15 -0.60
N SER A 283 -9.32 -0.78 -0.67
CA SER A 283 -9.04 -2.21 -0.69
C SER A 283 -10.01 -2.96 -1.60
N GLN A 284 -9.57 -4.08 -2.15
CA GLN A 284 -10.44 -5.03 -2.87
C GLN A 284 -11.19 -5.96 -1.89
N HIS A 285 -10.82 -5.94 -0.60
CA HIS A 285 -11.56 -6.66 0.42
C HIS A 285 -12.94 -6.00 0.65
N PRO A 286 -14.05 -6.75 0.59
CA PRO A 286 -15.39 -6.16 0.68
C PRO A 286 -15.62 -5.32 1.95
N GLY A 287 -15.73 -4.00 1.76
CA GLY A 287 -16.17 -3.04 2.77
C GLY A 287 -15.21 -2.73 3.91
N VAL A 288 -13.96 -3.18 3.81
CA VAL A 288 -12.92 -2.88 4.79
C VAL A 288 -11.63 -2.48 4.11
N VAL A 289 -10.84 -1.66 4.77
CA VAL A 289 -9.47 -1.32 4.37
C VAL A 289 -8.54 -1.70 5.52
N GLN A 290 -7.44 -2.40 5.22
CA GLN A 290 -6.47 -2.78 6.24
C GLN A 290 -5.46 -1.68 6.49
N PHE A 291 -5.19 -1.42 7.77
CA PHE A 291 -4.19 -0.48 8.23
C PHE A 291 -3.24 -1.17 9.22
N THR A 292 -1.95 -0.91 9.06
CA THR A 292 -0.93 -1.19 10.08
C THR A 292 -0.84 0.01 11.00
N LEU A 293 -0.81 -0.24 12.30
CA LEU A 293 -0.61 0.78 13.32
C LEU A 293 0.86 0.88 13.71
N PHE A 294 1.23 1.94 14.41
CA PHE A 294 2.61 2.13 14.87
C PHE A 294 3.07 1.06 15.87
N ASP A 295 2.18 0.34 16.54
CA ASP A 295 2.53 -0.83 17.36
C ASP A 295 2.78 -2.13 16.55
N GLY A 296 2.65 -2.07 15.21
CA GLY A 296 2.81 -3.21 14.31
C GLY A 296 1.58 -4.10 14.18
N SER A 297 0.50 -3.82 14.91
CA SER A 297 -0.78 -4.51 14.73
C SER A 297 -1.46 -4.09 13.43
N VAL A 298 -2.28 -4.98 12.86
CA VAL A 298 -3.07 -4.69 11.65
C VAL A 298 -4.55 -4.73 12.01
N ARG A 299 -5.26 -3.66 11.64
CA ARG A 299 -6.70 -3.52 11.87
C ARG A 299 -7.42 -3.30 10.55
N ALA A 300 -8.59 -3.90 10.43
CA ALA A 300 -9.49 -3.64 9.32
C ALA A 300 -10.49 -2.54 9.73
N VAL A 301 -10.53 -1.47 8.97
CA VAL A 301 -11.39 -0.31 9.19
C VAL A 301 -12.52 -0.35 8.17
N SER A 302 -13.76 -0.17 8.62
CA SER A 302 -14.92 -0.14 7.72
C SER A 302 -14.85 1.05 6.77
N GLY A 303 -15.21 0.86 5.50
CA GLY A 303 -15.38 1.98 4.55
C GLY A 303 -16.50 2.96 4.96
N SER A 304 -17.36 2.57 5.91
CA SER A 304 -18.42 3.40 6.49
C SER A 304 -18.06 4.00 7.85
N VAL A 305 -16.77 4.02 8.21
CA VAL A 305 -16.30 4.61 9.47
C VAL A 305 -16.57 6.12 9.51
N ASP A 306 -16.78 6.67 10.71
CA ASP A 306 -16.90 8.12 10.89
C ASP A 306 -15.65 8.85 10.38
N ARG A 307 -15.87 10.01 9.76
CA ARG A 307 -14.80 10.82 9.18
C ARG A 307 -13.81 11.28 10.24
N ASN A 308 -14.31 11.80 11.36
CA ASN A 308 -13.47 12.41 12.38
C ASN A 308 -12.63 11.31 13.03
N PHE A 309 -13.23 10.17 13.33
CA PHE A 309 -12.48 8.99 13.79
C PHE A 309 -11.33 8.63 12.83
N PHE A 310 -11.60 8.58 11.52
CA PHE A 310 -10.58 8.23 10.53
C PHE A 310 -9.44 9.27 10.45
N LEU A 311 -9.78 10.56 10.49
CA LEU A 311 -8.80 11.64 10.49
C LEU A 311 -7.93 11.62 11.74
N PHE A 312 -8.54 11.51 12.93
CA PHE A 312 -7.80 11.49 14.19
C PHE A 312 -6.93 10.24 14.32
N SER A 313 -7.43 9.07 13.88
CA SER A 313 -6.63 7.82 13.86
C SER A 313 -5.45 7.85 12.88
N SER A 314 -5.37 8.85 11.99
CA SER A 314 -4.24 9.05 11.08
C SER A 314 -3.28 10.17 11.55
N GLY A 315 -3.71 11.00 12.49
CA GLY A 315 -2.94 12.09 13.08
C GLY A 315 -2.06 11.63 14.25
N VAL A 316 -1.17 12.51 14.70
CA VAL A 316 -0.27 12.26 15.85
C VAL A 316 -0.30 13.33 16.94
N ARG A 317 -1.21 14.30 16.87
CA ARG A 317 -1.20 15.49 17.75
C ARG A 317 -2.57 15.95 18.23
N ASP A 318 -3.63 15.17 18.09
CA ASP A 318 -4.95 15.67 18.45
C ASP A 318 -5.35 15.40 19.90
N GLY A 319 -4.84 14.36 20.56
CA GLY A 319 -5.23 13.94 21.90
C GLY A 319 -6.74 13.66 22.07
N ARG A 320 -7.49 13.61 20.96
CA ARG A 320 -8.96 13.70 20.88
C ARG A 320 -9.61 12.45 20.33
N LEU A 321 -8.85 11.38 20.10
CA LEU A 321 -9.39 10.06 19.74
C LEU A 321 -10.59 9.64 20.63
N HIS A 322 -10.56 9.96 21.92
CA HIS A 322 -11.65 9.65 22.85
C HIS A 322 -12.96 10.42 22.61
N GLU A 323 -12.91 11.61 21.99
CA GLU A 323 -14.11 12.39 21.66
C GLU A 323 -14.83 11.81 20.44
N ALA A 324 -14.10 11.17 19.52
CA ALA A 324 -14.67 10.54 18.33
C ALA A 324 -15.42 9.22 18.59
N PHE A 325 -15.20 8.57 19.75
CA PHE A 325 -15.96 7.38 20.15
C PHE A 325 -17.31 7.70 20.83
N ASN A 326 -17.56 8.97 21.15
CA ASN A 326 -18.73 9.42 21.91
C ASN A 326 -19.77 10.18 21.06
N GLN A 327 -19.68 10.11 19.73
CA GLN A 327 -20.65 10.67 18.77
C GLN A 327 -21.09 9.61 17.76
#